data_AF-A0A2E1GS05-F1
#
_entry.id   AF-A0A2E1GS05-F1
#
_cell.length_a   1.000
_cell.length_b   1.000
_cell.length_c   1.000
_cell.angle_alpha   90.00
_cell.angle_beta   90.00
_cell.angle_gamma   90.00
#
_symmetry.space_group_name_H-M   'P 1'
#
loop_
_entity.id
_entity.type
_entity.pdbx_description
1 polymer ?
#
loop_
_entity_poly.entity_id
_entity_poly.type
_entity_poly.pdbx_seq_one_letter_code
_entity_poly.pdbx_strand_id
1 'polypeptide(L)'
;MAVRSIAITDTLETFRQQFNALSGTDFGDIGTLDASISATSIVGAMNEVVSLVTSAEGIFVEDASSTRQVLGAGETLRFFGTSNQLDMTVSAPDTVTVSLTNNVTIPNNLTVTNALDAVSASVGTITGTGGTHTLGTIELSGNEIRSTDSTELKINDNFQVSGILKSGDTRINPSATVNIDSLTDNLTVGSNLTMAQNKTILFEGSSDDANETTLTVANPTADRTITLPDSTGTVALTNTTGYASSSIFANIATLIIYNSSGTAVKTIKGSVD
;
A
#
# COMPACT_ATOMS: atom_id res chain seq x y z
N MET A 1 41.66 -59.55 -39.66
CA MET A 1 41.50 -60.28 -40.93
C MET A 1 42.82 -60.93 -41.28
N ALA A 2 42.86 -62.25 -41.42
CA ALA A 2 44.05 -62.94 -41.92
C ALA A 2 44.12 -62.77 -43.45
N VAL A 3 45.30 -62.50 -44.01
CA VAL A 3 45.46 -62.47 -45.47
C VAL A 3 45.35 -63.91 -45.98
N ARG A 4 44.24 -64.22 -46.65
CA ARG A 4 43.99 -65.52 -47.28
C ARG A 4 44.35 -65.41 -48.75
N SER A 5 45.35 -66.17 -49.19
CA SER A 5 45.76 -66.25 -50.58
C SER A 5 45.18 -67.49 -51.22
N ILE A 6 44.61 -67.35 -52.42
CA ILE A 6 44.17 -68.47 -53.25
C ILE A 6 45.04 -68.46 -54.50
N ALA A 7 45.88 -69.48 -54.63
CA ALA A 7 46.73 -69.66 -55.80
C ALA A 7 45.91 -70.19 -56.98
N ILE A 8 46.35 -69.91 -58.20
CA ILE A 8 45.73 -70.43 -59.43
C ILE A 8 45.71 -71.97 -59.52
N THR A 9 46.52 -72.64 -58.71
CA THR A 9 46.60 -74.10 -58.59
C THR A 9 45.69 -74.67 -57.51
N ASP A 10 45.08 -73.82 -56.68
CA ASP A 10 44.22 -74.27 -55.60
C ASP A 10 42.91 -74.83 -56.15
N THR A 11 42.39 -75.84 -55.46
CA THR A 11 41.16 -76.50 -55.88
C THR A 11 39.95 -75.59 -55.64
N LEU A 12 38.88 -75.81 -56.39
CA LEU A 12 37.58 -75.17 -56.12
C LEU A 12 37.09 -75.41 -54.69
N GLU A 13 37.45 -76.55 -54.10
CA GLU A 13 37.14 -76.88 -52.72
C GLU A 13 37.95 -76.02 -51.74
N THR A 14 39.22 -75.74 -52.03
CA THR A 14 40.04 -74.78 -51.28
C THR A 14 39.44 -73.38 -51.38
N PHE A 15 38.99 -72.96 -52.57
CA PHE A 15 38.31 -71.68 -52.73
C PHE A 15 37.01 -71.60 -51.91
N ARG A 16 36.18 -72.64 -51.97
CA ARG A 16 34.94 -72.74 -51.19
C ARG A 16 35.21 -72.68 -49.69
N GLN A 17 36.22 -73.38 -49.21
CA GLN A 17 36.58 -73.39 -47.79
C GLN A 17 37.06 -72.02 -47.33
N GLN A 18 37.94 -71.36 -48.10
CA GLN A 18 38.43 -70.02 -47.75
C GLN A 18 37.30 -68.97 -47.84
N PHE A 19 36.42 -69.07 -48.84
CA PHE A 19 35.26 -68.17 -49.00
C PHE A 19 34.25 -68.31 -47.85
N ASN A 20 33.86 -69.54 -47.49
CA ASN A 20 32.97 -69.79 -46.36
C ASN A 20 33.62 -69.41 -45.02
N ALA A 21 34.95 -69.47 -44.92
CA ALA A 21 35.67 -69.01 -43.74
C ALA A 21 35.65 -67.47 -43.62
N LEU A 22 35.61 -66.71 -44.72
CA LEU A 22 35.48 -65.24 -44.68
C LEU A 22 34.20 -64.83 -43.94
N SER A 23 33.07 -65.47 -44.25
CA SER A 23 31.77 -65.15 -43.63
C SER A 23 31.68 -65.54 -42.15
N GLY A 24 32.44 -66.54 -41.70
CA GLY A 24 32.39 -67.00 -40.30
C GLY A 24 33.47 -66.39 -39.39
N THR A 25 34.60 -65.95 -39.94
CA THR A 25 35.77 -65.51 -39.13
C THR A 25 36.25 -64.09 -39.41
N ASP A 26 36.09 -63.58 -40.65
CA ASP A 26 36.63 -62.27 -41.02
C ASP A 26 35.55 -61.16 -41.00
N PHE A 27 34.26 -61.51 -41.18
CA PHE A 27 33.12 -60.57 -41.10
C PHE A 27 32.21 -60.78 -39.87
N GLY A 28 32.59 -61.61 -38.90
CA GLY A 28 31.84 -61.84 -37.66
C GLY A 28 30.58 -62.70 -37.82
N ASP A 29 30.17 -63.37 -36.73
CA ASP A 29 28.97 -64.25 -36.69
C ASP A 29 27.77 -63.49 -36.10
N ILE A 30 26.65 -63.47 -36.83
CA ILE A 30 25.39 -62.88 -36.37
C ILE A 30 24.86 -63.53 -35.08
N GLY A 31 25.15 -64.81 -34.85
CA GLY A 31 24.74 -65.53 -33.64
C GLY A 31 25.43 -65.05 -32.36
N THR A 32 26.48 -64.22 -32.48
CA THR A 32 27.19 -63.60 -31.35
C THR A 32 26.79 -62.15 -31.11
N LEU A 33 25.97 -61.55 -31.99
CA LEU A 33 25.38 -60.24 -31.75
C LEU A 33 24.33 -60.34 -30.63
N ASP A 34 24.25 -59.32 -29.80
CA ASP A 34 23.24 -59.22 -28.74
C ASP A 34 21.83 -59.41 -29.33
N ALA A 35 20.98 -60.18 -28.65
CA ALA A 35 19.65 -60.54 -29.15
C ALA A 35 18.70 -59.32 -29.32
N SER A 36 19.06 -58.16 -28.77
CA SER A 36 18.36 -56.89 -28.99
C SER A 36 18.71 -56.21 -30.32
N ILE A 37 19.75 -56.66 -31.04
CA ILE A 37 20.16 -56.14 -32.34
C ILE A 37 19.50 -56.98 -33.44
N SER A 38 18.56 -56.38 -34.16
CA SER A 38 17.78 -57.03 -35.22
C SER A 38 18.45 -57.00 -36.60
N ALA A 39 19.53 -56.23 -36.76
CA ALA A 39 20.21 -56.06 -38.03
C ALA A 39 20.95 -57.32 -38.52
N THR A 40 20.81 -57.60 -39.82
CA THR A 40 21.41 -58.78 -40.50
C THR A 40 22.78 -58.51 -41.12
N SER A 41 23.37 -57.35 -40.87
CA SER A 41 24.71 -56.97 -41.34
C SER A 41 25.47 -56.22 -40.25
N ILE A 42 26.79 -56.29 -40.28
CA ILE A 42 27.65 -55.56 -39.32
C ILE A 42 27.37 -54.06 -39.36
N VAL A 43 27.21 -53.47 -40.55
CA VAL A 43 26.92 -52.04 -40.70
C VAL A 43 25.55 -51.70 -40.13
N GLY A 44 24.54 -52.55 -40.35
CA GLY A 44 23.23 -52.40 -39.72
C GLY A 44 23.29 -52.52 -38.20
N ALA A 45 24.04 -53.50 -37.69
CA ALA A 45 24.23 -53.72 -36.26
C ALA A 45 24.98 -52.55 -35.61
N MET A 46 25.99 -51.98 -36.28
CA MET A 46 26.68 -50.78 -35.84
C MET A 46 25.75 -49.57 -35.80
N ASN A 47 24.91 -49.38 -36.82
CA ASN A 47 23.93 -48.29 -36.83
C ASN A 47 22.89 -48.44 -35.71
N GLU A 48 22.46 -49.67 -35.45
CA GLU A 48 21.52 -50.01 -34.37
C GLU A 48 22.17 -49.79 -32.99
N VAL A 49 23.42 -50.23 -32.78
CA VAL A 49 24.19 -49.99 -31.54
C VAL A 49 24.45 -48.50 -31.32
N VAL A 50 24.78 -47.72 -32.35
CA VAL A 50 24.90 -46.26 -32.21
C VAL A 50 23.58 -45.67 -31.73
N SER A 51 22.45 -46.13 -32.27
CA SER A 51 21.11 -45.74 -31.79
C SER A 51 20.82 -46.24 -30.36
N LEU A 52 21.26 -47.44 -30.00
CA LEU A 52 20.98 -48.08 -28.71
C LEU A 52 21.82 -47.47 -27.59
N VAL A 53 23.10 -47.18 -27.83
CA VAL A 53 24.00 -46.46 -26.92
C VAL A 53 23.52 -45.04 -26.68
N THR A 54 22.97 -44.36 -27.70
CA THR A 54 22.30 -43.07 -27.48
C THR A 54 21.02 -43.17 -26.66
N SER A 55 20.39 -44.35 -26.59
CA SER A 55 19.11 -44.56 -25.91
C SER A 55 19.20 -45.16 -24.49
N ALA A 56 20.27 -45.88 -24.16
CA ALA A 56 20.39 -46.63 -22.91
C ALA A 56 21.14 -45.88 -21.78
N GLU A 57 22.02 -44.91 -22.11
CA GLU A 57 22.88 -44.21 -21.13
C GLU A 57 22.95 -42.68 -21.34
N GLY A 58 22.28 -42.14 -22.38
CA GLY A 58 22.36 -40.73 -22.74
C GLY A 58 21.40 -39.83 -21.96
N ILE A 59 21.89 -38.69 -21.48
CA ILE A 59 21.02 -37.60 -20.99
C ILE A 59 20.42 -36.92 -22.23
N PHE A 60 19.09 -36.76 -22.26
CA PHE A 60 18.43 -35.97 -23.29
C PHE A 60 18.02 -34.61 -22.72
N VAL A 61 18.22 -33.54 -23.49
CA VAL A 61 17.82 -32.17 -23.09
C VAL A 61 16.83 -31.62 -24.11
N GLU A 62 15.73 -31.06 -23.62
CA GLU A 62 14.69 -30.44 -24.42
C GLU A 62 14.20 -29.15 -23.77
N ASP A 63 13.79 -28.20 -24.61
CA ASP A 63 13.11 -26.98 -24.22
C ASP A 63 11.67 -27.01 -24.79
N ALA A 64 10.78 -26.19 -24.24
CA ALA A 64 9.42 -25.99 -24.71
C ALA A 64 9.32 -25.62 -26.20
N SER A 65 10.41 -25.12 -26.83
CA SER A 65 10.41 -24.61 -28.21
C SER A 65 11.09 -25.48 -29.28
N SER A 66 11.15 -26.81 -29.14
CA SER A 66 11.01 -27.77 -30.28
C SER A 66 12.18 -28.67 -30.72
N THR A 67 13.26 -28.90 -29.96
CA THR A 67 14.20 -30.01 -30.29
C THR A 67 14.78 -30.72 -29.07
N ARG A 68 14.60 -32.04 -29.01
CA ARG A 68 15.28 -32.94 -28.08
C ARG A 68 16.70 -33.22 -28.58
N GLN A 69 17.70 -32.95 -27.75
CA GLN A 69 19.11 -33.20 -28.02
C GLN A 69 19.61 -34.38 -27.19
N VAL A 70 20.51 -35.19 -27.74
CA VAL A 70 21.21 -36.27 -27.03
C VAL A 70 22.57 -35.75 -26.57
N LEU A 71 22.91 -35.91 -25.30
CA LEU A 71 24.29 -35.79 -24.83
C LEU A 71 24.98 -37.14 -24.91
N GLY A 72 26.00 -37.23 -25.77
CA GLY A 72 26.85 -38.41 -25.91
C GLY A 72 27.87 -38.57 -24.78
N ALA A 73 28.51 -39.74 -24.71
CA ALA A 73 29.57 -40.01 -23.75
C ALA A 73 30.76 -39.04 -23.94
N GLY A 74 31.19 -38.39 -22.86
CA GLY A 74 32.29 -37.42 -22.87
C GLY A 74 31.90 -35.99 -23.29
N GLU A 75 30.64 -35.75 -23.64
CA GLU A 75 30.13 -34.40 -23.89
C GLU A 75 29.84 -33.65 -22.58
N THR A 76 29.86 -32.31 -22.63
CA THR A 76 29.60 -31.45 -21.47
C THR A 76 28.30 -30.69 -21.67
N LEU A 77 27.34 -30.89 -20.76
CA LEU A 77 26.18 -30.03 -20.63
C LEU A 77 26.59 -28.73 -19.93
N ARG A 78 26.45 -27.60 -20.61
CA ARG A 78 26.78 -26.27 -20.06
C ARG A 78 25.50 -25.51 -19.77
N PHE A 79 25.32 -25.11 -18.52
CA PHE A 79 24.28 -24.17 -18.14
C PHE A 79 24.89 -22.78 -18.02
N PHE A 80 24.47 -21.85 -18.89
CA PHE A 80 24.89 -20.46 -18.80
C PHE A 80 23.87 -19.70 -17.96
N GLY A 81 24.29 -19.16 -16.82
CA GLY A 81 23.55 -18.10 -16.15
C GLY A 81 23.91 -16.75 -16.76
N THR A 82 22.91 -15.88 -16.98
CA THR A 82 23.16 -14.45 -17.19
C THR A 82 23.37 -13.80 -15.82
N SER A 83 24.23 -12.77 -15.70
CA SER A 83 24.42 -12.07 -14.43
C SER A 83 23.08 -11.59 -13.87
N ASN A 84 22.86 -11.78 -12.56
CA ASN A 84 21.66 -11.40 -11.82
C ASN A 84 20.36 -12.13 -12.24
N GLN A 85 20.46 -13.39 -12.67
CA GLN A 85 19.29 -14.24 -12.93
C GLN A 85 19.33 -15.54 -12.13
N LEU A 86 20.30 -16.43 -12.41
CA LEU A 86 20.43 -17.73 -11.77
C LEU A 86 21.87 -17.96 -11.32
N ASP A 87 22.04 -18.61 -10.18
CA ASP A 87 23.28 -19.23 -9.74
C ASP A 87 23.16 -20.75 -9.92
N MET A 88 24.12 -21.35 -10.62
CA MET A 88 24.10 -22.77 -10.96
C MET A 88 25.43 -23.42 -10.59
N THR A 89 25.37 -24.45 -9.75
CA THR A 89 26.55 -25.15 -9.24
C THR A 89 26.45 -26.65 -9.49
N VAL A 90 27.61 -27.27 -9.78
CA VAL A 90 27.75 -28.72 -9.91
C VAL A 90 28.56 -29.22 -8.72
N SER A 91 28.05 -30.24 -8.02
CA SER A 91 28.71 -30.86 -6.87
C SER A 91 28.67 -32.39 -6.95
N ALA A 92 29.62 -33.04 -6.27
CA ALA A 92 29.67 -34.50 -6.18
C ALA A 92 28.49 -35.09 -5.36
N PRO A 93 28.05 -36.34 -5.64
CA PRO A 93 28.54 -37.21 -6.71
C PRO A 93 28.08 -36.74 -8.08
N ASP A 94 26.81 -36.34 -8.25
CA ASP A 94 26.26 -35.87 -9.53
C ASP A 94 25.04 -34.96 -9.29
N THR A 95 25.24 -33.76 -8.74
CA THR A 95 24.14 -32.84 -8.42
C THR A 95 24.34 -31.49 -9.10
N VAL A 96 23.29 -31.03 -9.78
CA VAL A 96 23.17 -29.64 -10.24
C VAL A 96 22.20 -28.94 -9.30
N THR A 97 22.66 -27.86 -8.65
CA THR A 97 21.78 -26.98 -7.87
C THR A 97 21.53 -25.70 -8.65
N VAL A 98 20.26 -25.32 -8.73
CA VAL A 98 19.82 -24.06 -9.36
C VAL A 98 19.19 -23.19 -8.28
N SER A 99 19.68 -21.96 -8.15
CA SER A 99 19.15 -20.96 -7.23
C SER A 99 19.05 -19.59 -7.90
N LEU A 100 18.37 -18.66 -7.25
CA LEU A 100 18.41 -17.25 -7.62
C LEU A 100 19.63 -16.60 -6.96
N THR A 101 20.22 -15.63 -7.65
CA THR A 101 21.21 -14.73 -7.05
C THR A 101 20.53 -13.81 -6.02
N ASN A 102 21.29 -13.26 -5.07
CA ASN A 102 20.75 -12.31 -4.08
C ASN A 102 20.00 -11.13 -4.72
N ASN A 103 20.50 -10.66 -5.86
CA ASN A 103 19.84 -9.64 -6.68
C ASN A 103 19.40 -10.28 -7.99
N VAL A 104 18.11 -10.24 -8.27
CA VAL A 104 17.53 -10.74 -9.53
C VAL A 104 16.96 -9.57 -10.30
N THR A 105 17.30 -9.44 -11.57
CA THR A 105 16.68 -8.45 -12.47
C THR A 105 15.70 -9.16 -13.40
N ILE A 106 14.42 -8.81 -13.28
CA ILE A 106 13.35 -9.32 -14.15
C ILE A 106 13.01 -8.22 -15.15
N PRO A 107 13.28 -8.37 -16.46
CA PRO A 107 13.09 -7.30 -17.45
C PRO A 107 11.64 -6.86 -17.62
N ASN A 108 10.70 -7.74 -17.28
CA ASN A 108 9.26 -7.52 -17.38
C ASN A 108 8.64 -7.60 -15.98
N ASN A 109 7.59 -8.40 -15.83
CA ASN A 109 6.82 -8.50 -14.60
C ASN A 109 7.22 -9.73 -13.80
N LEU A 110 7.32 -9.57 -12.47
CA LEU A 110 7.25 -10.67 -11.53
C LEU A 110 5.79 -10.89 -11.16
N THR A 111 5.24 -12.06 -11.48
CA THR A 111 3.90 -12.46 -11.01
C THR A 111 4.06 -13.36 -9.80
N VAL A 112 3.54 -12.92 -8.65
CA VAL A 112 3.42 -13.74 -7.44
C VAL A 112 1.95 -14.10 -7.28
N THR A 113 1.61 -15.39 -7.29
CA THR A 113 0.22 -15.87 -7.23
C THR A 113 -0.36 -15.92 -5.82
N ASN A 114 0.51 -15.91 -4.82
CA ASN A 114 0.17 -15.91 -3.40
C ASN A 114 0.60 -14.57 -2.75
N ALA A 115 0.71 -14.54 -1.43
CA ALA A 115 1.26 -13.41 -0.71
C ALA A 115 2.79 -13.36 -0.80
N LEU A 116 3.34 -12.15 -0.80
CA LEU A 116 4.74 -11.90 -0.54
C LEU A 116 4.85 -11.33 0.89
N ASP A 117 5.47 -12.09 1.79
CA ASP A 117 5.61 -11.73 3.21
C ASP A 117 6.88 -10.91 3.47
N ALA A 118 6.82 -9.95 4.40
CA ALA A 118 7.94 -9.12 4.86
C ALA A 118 8.77 -8.41 3.75
N VAL A 119 8.09 -7.75 2.82
CA VAL A 119 8.74 -7.06 1.69
C VAL A 119 9.28 -5.69 2.08
N SER A 120 10.57 -5.46 1.86
CA SER A 120 11.13 -4.10 1.74
C SER A 120 11.24 -3.77 0.25
N ALA A 121 10.36 -2.91 -0.25
CA ALA A 121 10.31 -2.54 -1.66
C ALA A 121 10.66 -1.06 -1.86
N SER A 122 11.55 -0.78 -2.80
CA SER A 122 11.76 0.55 -3.37
C SER A 122 11.22 0.54 -4.79
N VAL A 123 10.00 1.04 -4.97
CA VAL A 123 9.26 0.98 -6.24
C VAL A 123 8.67 2.34 -6.56
N GLY A 124 8.62 2.70 -7.85
CA GLY A 124 8.09 3.99 -8.28
C GLY A 124 6.56 4.10 -8.15
N THR A 125 5.84 2.99 -8.29
CA THR A 125 4.38 2.94 -8.16
C THR A 125 3.94 1.59 -7.60
N ILE A 126 3.05 1.63 -6.61
CA ILE A 126 2.34 0.46 -6.11
C ILE A 126 0.89 0.62 -6.52
N THR A 127 0.41 -0.26 -7.39
CA THR A 127 -1.00 -0.29 -7.78
C THR A 127 -1.62 -1.55 -7.19
N GLY A 128 -2.56 -1.36 -6.27
CA GLY A 128 -3.42 -2.42 -5.80
C GLY A 128 -4.63 -2.54 -6.71
N THR A 129 -4.82 -3.69 -7.36
CA THR A 129 -6.05 -4.00 -8.10
C THR A 129 -6.84 -5.03 -7.30
N GLY A 130 -8.06 -4.70 -6.87
CA GLY A 130 -8.87 -5.57 -6.01
C GLY A 130 -9.46 -4.83 -4.83
N GLY A 131 -9.95 -5.55 -3.82
CA GLY A 131 -10.65 -5.02 -2.65
C GLY A 131 -9.76 -4.24 -1.66
N THR A 132 -10.01 -4.41 -0.36
CA THR A 132 -9.30 -3.65 0.69
C THR A 132 -7.83 -4.06 0.82
N HIS A 133 -6.93 -3.07 0.85
CA HIS A 133 -5.53 -3.25 1.24
C HIS A 133 -5.36 -2.98 2.74
N THR A 134 -4.80 -3.94 3.48
CA THR A 134 -4.42 -3.73 4.87
C THR A 134 -2.94 -3.36 4.93
N LEU A 135 -2.65 -2.13 5.35
CA LEU A 135 -1.30 -1.63 5.55
C LEU A 135 -1.08 -1.41 7.06
N GLY A 136 0.17 -1.52 7.52
CA GLY A 136 0.55 -1.12 8.87
C GLY A 136 0.69 0.40 8.95
N THR A 137 1.83 0.88 9.45
CA THR A 137 2.17 2.30 9.37
C THR A 137 2.38 2.72 7.91
N ILE A 138 1.75 3.82 7.52
CA ILE A 138 1.97 4.47 6.22
C ILE A 138 2.71 5.77 6.49
N GLU A 139 3.94 5.88 6.00
CA GLU A 139 4.70 7.13 6.00
C GLU A 139 4.79 7.67 4.57
N LEU A 140 4.47 8.95 4.41
CA LEU A 140 4.50 9.63 3.11
C LEU A 140 5.54 10.72 3.17
N SER A 141 6.63 10.57 2.42
CA SER A 141 7.63 11.64 2.25
C SER A 141 7.11 12.78 1.36
N GLY A 142 6.07 12.51 0.55
CA GLY A 142 5.38 13.51 -0.26
C GLY A 142 4.35 14.30 0.54
N ASN A 143 3.67 15.23 -0.14
CA ASN A 143 2.73 16.15 0.52
C ASN A 143 1.25 15.85 0.22
N GLU A 144 0.94 14.79 -0.52
CA GLU A 144 -0.41 14.59 -1.07
C GLU A 144 -0.95 13.19 -0.81
N ILE A 145 -2.19 13.15 -0.31
CA ILE A 145 -3.04 11.97 -0.25
C ILE A 145 -4.30 12.32 -1.03
N ARG A 146 -4.64 11.53 -2.05
CA ARG A 146 -5.75 11.82 -2.95
C ARG A 146 -6.48 10.53 -3.33
N SER A 147 -7.80 10.56 -3.30
CA SER A 147 -8.63 9.59 -4.03
C SER A 147 -8.98 10.19 -5.40
N THR A 148 -8.81 9.38 -6.46
CA THR A 148 -9.12 9.78 -7.84
C THR A 148 -10.43 9.18 -8.35
N ASP A 149 -11.01 8.27 -7.58
CA ASP A 149 -12.19 7.47 -7.92
C ASP A 149 -13.36 7.67 -6.95
N SER A 150 -13.16 8.44 -5.87
CA SER A 150 -14.16 8.82 -4.88
C SER A 150 -14.12 10.32 -4.61
N THR A 151 -15.19 10.84 -4.02
CA THR A 151 -15.28 12.22 -3.55
C THR A 151 -14.78 12.40 -2.12
N GLU A 152 -14.41 11.30 -1.44
CA GLU A 152 -14.08 11.30 -0.02
C GLU A 152 -12.85 10.43 0.29
N LEU A 153 -12.05 10.90 1.26
CA LEU A 153 -11.11 10.08 2.01
C LEU A 153 -11.72 9.79 3.38
N LYS A 154 -11.86 8.51 3.74
CA LYS A 154 -12.47 8.08 5.01
C LYS A 154 -11.41 7.65 6.01
N ILE A 155 -11.47 8.21 7.22
CA ILE A 155 -10.64 7.83 8.37
C ILE A 155 -11.61 7.32 9.44
N ASN A 156 -11.56 6.03 9.75
CA ASN A 156 -12.46 5.38 10.71
C ASN A 156 -11.92 5.44 12.16
N ASP A 157 -10.98 6.34 12.41
CA ASP A 157 -10.30 6.54 13.68
C ASP A 157 -10.01 8.04 13.84
N ASN A 158 -9.31 8.40 14.90
CA ASN A 158 -8.91 9.78 15.17
C ASN A 158 -7.96 10.31 14.08
N PHE A 159 -8.18 11.56 13.69
CA PHE A 159 -7.28 12.30 12.79
C PHE A 159 -6.55 13.39 13.57
N GLN A 160 -5.21 13.34 13.58
CA GLN A 160 -4.37 14.35 14.22
C GLN A 160 -3.57 15.12 13.16
N VAL A 161 -3.54 16.45 13.30
CA VAL A 161 -2.71 17.35 12.47
C VAL A 161 -1.83 18.16 13.40
N SER A 162 -0.51 17.95 13.33
CA SER A 162 0.46 18.73 14.14
C SER A 162 0.61 20.18 13.67
N GLY A 163 0.29 20.44 12.40
CA GLY A 163 0.30 21.76 11.77
C GLY A 163 -1.10 22.37 11.66
N ILE A 164 -1.32 23.15 10.60
CA ILE A 164 -2.60 23.79 10.31
C ILE A 164 -3.41 22.92 9.35
N LEU A 165 -4.68 22.67 9.67
CA LEU A 165 -5.66 22.15 8.71
C LEU A 165 -6.15 23.28 7.80
N LYS A 166 -5.80 23.23 6.51
CA LYS A 166 -6.33 24.15 5.49
C LYS A 166 -7.54 23.50 4.82
N SER A 167 -8.73 23.91 5.21
CA SER A 167 -10.00 23.41 4.67
C SER A 167 -10.87 24.56 4.22
N GLY A 168 -11.72 24.32 3.21
CA GLY A 168 -12.81 25.23 2.85
C GLY A 168 -13.97 25.04 3.83
N ASP A 169 -15.15 24.74 3.28
CA ASP A 169 -16.31 24.40 4.11
C ASP A 169 -16.01 23.15 4.94
N THR A 170 -16.08 23.31 6.27
CA THR A 170 -15.81 22.23 7.22
C THR A 170 -17.07 21.93 8.00
N ARG A 171 -17.56 20.70 7.89
CA ARG A 171 -18.65 20.19 8.71
C ARG A 171 -18.09 19.25 9.78
N ILE A 172 -18.15 19.67 11.04
CA ILE A 172 -17.80 18.83 12.19
C ILE A 172 -19.09 18.31 12.80
N ASN A 173 -19.30 17.00 12.72
CA ASN A 173 -20.48 16.32 13.25
C ASN A 173 -20.00 15.25 14.26
N PRO A 174 -19.81 15.60 15.53
CA PRO A 174 -19.42 14.61 16.52
C PRO A 174 -20.56 13.62 16.71
N SER A 175 -20.21 12.41 17.13
CA SER A 175 -21.17 11.45 17.69
C SER A 175 -21.47 11.72 19.18
N ALA A 176 -20.85 12.75 19.78
CA ALA A 176 -20.97 13.15 21.18
C ALA A 176 -21.49 14.60 21.32
N THR A 177 -21.69 15.07 22.55
CA THR A 177 -22.31 16.37 22.87
C THR A 177 -21.52 17.60 22.39
N VAL A 178 -20.22 17.48 22.14
CA VAL A 178 -19.33 18.62 21.80
C VAL A 178 -18.73 18.46 20.40
N ASN A 179 -18.98 19.45 19.54
CA ASN A 179 -18.46 19.47 18.16
C ASN A 179 -17.04 20.05 18.07
N ILE A 180 -16.73 21.05 18.90
CA ILE A 180 -15.43 21.74 18.92
C ILE A 180 -15.08 21.95 20.38
N ASP A 181 -13.93 21.43 20.79
CA ASP A 181 -13.38 21.60 22.13
C ASP A 181 -11.98 22.22 22.03
N SER A 182 -11.62 23.04 23.02
CA SER A 182 -10.32 23.67 23.14
C SER A 182 -9.78 23.39 24.55
N LEU A 183 -8.91 22.38 24.65
CA LEU A 183 -8.45 21.84 25.93
C LEU A 183 -7.46 22.73 26.68
N THR A 184 -6.79 23.65 25.99
CA THR A 184 -5.68 24.43 26.57
C THR A 184 -5.96 25.93 26.67
N ASP A 185 -6.86 26.47 25.84
CA ASP A 185 -7.11 27.91 25.71
C ASP A 185 -8.54 28.18 25.21
N ASN A 186 -8.89 29.45 25.01
CA ASN A 186 -10.17 29.86 24.44
C ASN A 186 -10.30 29.49 22.95
N LEU A 187 -11.53 29.18 22.51
CA LEU A 187 -11.86 29.16 21.09
C LEU A 187 -11.77 30.59 20.51
N THR A 188 -10.79 30.81 19.64
CA THR A 188 -10.60 32.10 18.96
C THR A 188 -11.20 32.06 17.57
N VAL A 189 -12.09 33.01 17.25
CA VAL A 189 -12.63 33.22 15.91
C VAL A 189 -11.96 34.44 15.30
N GLY A 190 -11.15 34.25 14.25
CA GLY A 190 -10.37 35.33 13.61
C GLY A 190 -11.20 36.32 12.77
N SER A 191 -12.49 36.07 12.63
CA SER A 191 -13.48 36.86 11.87
C SER A 191 -14.78 36.97 12.68
N ASN A 192 -15.87 37.42 12.06
CA ASN A 192 -17.17 37.46 12.71
C ASN A 192 -17.73 36.04 12.95
N LEU A 193 -18.23 35.79 14.16
CA LEU A 193 -19.10 34.63 14.43
C LEU A 193 -20.49 34.91 13.87
N THR A 194 -20.89 34.15 12.85
CA THR A 194 -22.25 34.21 12.27
C THR A 194 -23.01 32.95 12.67
N MET A 195 -24.21 33.12 13.23
CA MET A 195 -25.08 32.00 13.60
C MET A 195 -26.22 31.86 12.60
N ALA A 196 -26.67 30.63 12.34
CA ALA A 196 -27.84 30.39 11.48
C ALA A 196 -29.15 30.90 12.12
N GLN A 197 -30.24 30.90 11.35
CA GLN A 197 -31.57 31.26 11.86
C GLN A 197 -31.95 30.41 13.09
N ASN A 198 -32.56 31.06 14.09
CA ASN A 198 -33.02 30.45 15.34
C ASN A 198 -31.91 29.72 16.13
N LYS A 199 -30.69 30.27 16.13
CA LYS A 199 -29.58 29.81 16.98
C LYS A 199 -29.31 30.80 18.10
N THR A 200 -28.76 30.30 19.18
CA THR A 200 -28.48 31.04 20.42
C THR A 200 -27.07 30.73 20.91
N ILE A 201 -26.54 31.60 21.76
CA ILE A 201 -25.33 31.32 22.54
C ILE A 201 -25.78 30.91 23.94
N LEU A 202 -25.32 29.76 24.41
CA LEU A 202 -25.61 29.23 25.73
C LEU A 202 -24.37 29.40 26.61
N PHE A 203 -24.57 29.90 27.82
CA PHE A 203 -23.52 30.03 28.81
C PHE A 203 -23.86 29.17 30.01
N GLU A 204 -22.97 28.23 30.30
CA GLU A 204 -22.96 27.50 31.56
C GLU A 204 -22.42 28.38 32.68
N GLY A 205 -22.92 28.12 33.89
CA GLY A 205 -22.37 28.69 35.12
C GLY A 205 -21.07 28.00 35.55
N SER A 206 -20.73 28.12 36.83
CA SER A 206 -19.60 27.38 37.43
C SER A 206 -19.86 25.88 37.63
N SER A 207 -21.08 25.43 37.36
CA SER A 207 -21.56 24.08 37.56
C SER A 207 -22.28 23.63 36.31
N ASP A 208 -22.05 22.39 35.88
CA ASP A 208 -22.84 21.73 34.84
C ASP A 208 -24.14 21.23 35.47
N ASP A 209 -25.21 22.00 35.29
CA ASP A 209 -26.54 21.69 35.79
C ASP A 209 -27.62 22.03 34.76
N ALA A 210 -28.87 22.23 35.19
CA ALA A 210 -30.00 22.49 34.29
C ALA A 210 -30.37 23.99 34.21
N ASN A 211 -29.47 24.89 34.63
CA ASN A 211 -29.71 26.32 34.69
C ASN A 211 -28.69 27.09 33.85
N GLU A 212 -29.08 27.45 32.63
CA GLU A 212 -28.21 28.13 31.69
C GLU A 212 -28.65 29.57 31.43
N THR A 213 -27.69 30.42 31.02
CA THR A 213 -28.00 31.74 30.46
C THR A 213 -28.00 31.66 28.94
N THR A 214 -29.14 31.98 28.32
CA THR A 214 -29.27 32.01 26.86
C THR A 214 -29.22 33.44 26.33
N LEU A 215 -28.26 33.73 25.44
CA LEU A 215 -28.28 34.92 24.60
C LEU A 215 -28.97 34.60 23.28
N THR A 216 -30.10 35.26 23.05
CA THR A 216 -30.92 35.10 21.84
C THR A 216 -31.17 36.45 21.17
N VAL A 217 -31.47 36.40 19.88
CA VAL A 217 -31.82 37.57 19.07
C VAL A 217 -33.27 37.42 18.63
N ALA A 218 -34.13 38.35 19.07
CA ALA A 218 -35.47 38.46 18.51
C ALA A 218 -35.38 38.88 17.04
N ASN A 219 -36.34 38.46 16.22
CA ASN A 219 -36.38 38.79 14.79
C ASN A 219 -36.15 40.30 14.56
N PRO A 220 -34.98 40.70 14.00
CA PRO A 220 -34.68 42.10 13.81
C PRO A 220 -35.54 42.66 12.66
N THR A 221 -36.09 43.86 12.84
CA THR A 221 -36.85 44.56 11.78
C THR A 221 -35.98 45.44 10.88
N ALA A 222 -34.69 45.57 11.23
CA ALA A 222 -33.63 46.27 10.51
C ALA A 222 -32.28 45.82 11.09
N ASP A 223 -31.16 46.13 10.43
CA ASP A 223 -29.82 45.84 10.96
C ASP A 223 -29.63 46.51 12.34
N ARG A 224 -29.19 45.72 13.33
CA ARG A 224 -28.94 46.19 14.70
C ARG A 224 -27.50 45.92 15.08
N THR A 225 -26.87 46.91 15.73
CA THR A 225 -25.56 46.78 16.34
C THR A 225 -25.69 47.07 17.82
N ILE A 226 -25.23 46.13 18.65
CA ILE A 226 -25.08 46.31 20.09
C ILE A 226 -23.59 46.36 20.39
N THR A 227 -23.11 47.48 20.94
CA THR A 227 -21.69 47.67 21.30
C THR A 227 -21.55 47.63 22.81
N LEU A 228 -20.71 46.72 23.30
CA LEU A 228 -20.30 46.74 24.71
C LEU A 228 -19.28 47.86 24.92
N PRO A 229 -19.38 48.64 26.01
CA PRO A 229 -18.39 49.67 26.30
C PRO A 229 -17.03 49.05 26.59
N ASP A 230 -15.97 49.79 26.34
CA ASP A 230 -14.61 49.48 26.83
C ASP A 230 -14.53 49.75 28.34
N SER A 231 -15.23 48.92 29.11
CA SER A 231 -15.25 48.96 30.57
C SER A 231 -15.63 47.58 31.11
N THR A 232 -15.08 47.21 32.25
CA THR A 232 -15.57 46.06 33.00
C THR A 232 -16.91 46.40 33.67
N GLY A 233 -17.71 45.37 33.99
CA GLY A 233 -19.00 45.54 34.65
C GLY A 233 -19.98 44.40 34.35
N THR A 234 -21.24 44.60 34.74
CA THR A 234 -22.35 43.67 34.46
C THR A 234 -23.26 44.27 33.38
N VAL A 235 -23.77 43.44 32.47
CA VAL A 235 -24.78 43.87 31.49
C VAL A 235 -26.07 44.24 32.21
N ALA A 236 -26.64 45.41 31.87
CA ALA A 236 -27.88 45.89 32.46
C ALA A 236 -29.12 45.26 31.81
N LEU A 237 -29.94 44.55 32.60
CA LEU A 237 -31.23 43.99 32.19
C LEU A 237 -32.40 44.83 32.73
N THR A 238 -33.45 45.01 31.93
CA THR A 238 -34.58 45.91 32.26
C THR A 238 -35.43 45.45 33.45
N ASN A 239 -35.31 44.20 33.88
CA ASN A 239 -36.04 43.60 34.99
C ASN A 239 -35.22 43.48 36.29
N THR A 240 -33.98 43.97 36.31
CA THR A 240 -33.12 43.97 37.50
C THR A 240 -33.04 45.38 38.08
N THR A 241 -33.39 45.51 39.36
CA THR A 241 -33.48 46.80 40.09
C THR A 241 -32.13 47.35 40.55
N GLY A 242 -31.03 46.63 40.32
CA GLY A 242 -29.71 46.86 40.95
C GLY A 242 -28.72 47.79 40.22
N TYR A 243 -29.02 48.29 39.01
CA TYR A 243 -28.06 49.12 38.26
C TYR A 243 -28.05 50.60 38.65
N ALA A 244 -29.03 51.06 39.43
CA ALA A 244 -29.07 52.41 39.95
C ALA A 244 -28.24 52.54 41.25
N SER A 245 -26.98 52.10 41.24
CA SER A 245 -26.01 52.66 42.19
C SER A 245 -25.59 54.04 41.66
N SER A 246 -25.30 54.97 42.56
CA SER A 246 -25.28 56.44 42.35
C SER A 246 -24.37 56.98 41.23
N SER A 247 -23.67 56.12 40.48
CA SER A 247 -22.79 56.46 39.35
C SER A 247 -23.52 56.77 38.04
N ILE A 248 -24.74 56.24 37.80
CA ILE A 248 -25.52 56.59 36.58
C ILE A 248 -26.09 58.02 36.68
N PHE A 249 -26.39 58.48 37.89
CA PHE A 249 -26.84 59.85 38.16
C PHE A 249 -25.70 60.69 38.74
N ALA A 250 -24.63 60.89 37.95
CA ALA A 250 -23.45 61.65 38.39
C ALA A 250 -23.75 63.12 38.77
N ASN A 251 -24.89 63.67 38.36
CA ASN A 251 -25.35 64.99 38.79
C ASN A 251 -26.56 64.87 39.72
N ILE A 252 -26.38 65.27 40.97
CA ILE A 252 -27.50 65.44 41.90
C ILE A 252 -28.31 66.65 41.45
N ALA A 253 -29.41 66.40 40.74
CA ALA A 253 -30.46 67.40 40.60
C ALA A 253 -31.25 67.45 41.93
N THR A 254 -31.24 68.60 42.60
CA THR A 254 -32.12 68.86 43.74
C THR A 254 -33.30 69.70 43.28
N LEU A 255 -34.51 69.21 43.56
CA LEU A 255 -35.70 70.04 43.49
C LEU A 255 -36.08 70.45 44.92
N ILE A 256 -35.96 71.75 45.20
CA ILE A 256 -36.42 72.32 46.46
C ILE A 256 -37.79 72.95 46.22
N ILE A 257 -38.79 72.44 46.91
CA ILE A 257 -40.13 73.01 46.91
C ILE A 257 -40.17 74.06 48.01
N TYR A 258 -40.47 75.32 47.65
CA TYR A 258 -40.66 76.42 48.59
C TYR A 258 -42.17 76.68 48.78
N ASN A 259 -42.57 77.09 49.99
CA ASN A 259 -43.91 77.64 50.20
C ASN A 259 -44.01 79.09 49.68
N SER A 260 -45.21 79.68 49.73
CA SER A 260 -45.46 81.07 49.32
C SER A 260 -44.68 82.12 50.11
N SER A 261 -44.07 81.73 51.23
CA SER A 261 -43.21 82.57 52.07
C SER A 261 -41.72 82.38 51.77
N GLY A 262 -41.36 81.64 50.70
CA GLY A 262 -39.97 81.40 50.30
C GLY A 262 -39.21 80.45 51.23
N THR A 263 -39.90 79.69 52.08
CA THR A 263 -39.27 78.69 52.97
C THR A 263 -39.31 77.32 52.32
N ALA A 264 -38.18 76.61 52.31
CA ALA A 264 -38.09 75.26 51.78
C ALA A 264 -38.96 74.30 52.62
N VAL A 265 -39.90 73.60 51.98
CA VAL A 265 -40.82 72.66 52.64
C VAL A 265 -40.52 71.20 52.29
N LYS A 266 -39.85 70.94 51.16
CA LYS A 266 -39.41 69.59 50.78
C LYS A 266 -38.23 69.66 49.81
N THR A 267 -37.23 68.82 50.06
CA THR A 267 -36.13 68.60 49.11
C THR A 267 -36.30 67.22 48.51
N ILE A 268 -36.42 67.15 47.19
CA ILE A 268 -36.41 65.90 46.43
C ILE A 268 -35.02 65.79 45.81
N LYS A 269 -34.30 64.72 46.13
CA LYS A 269 -33.02 64.38 45.52
C LYS A 269 -33.28 63.42 44.35
N GLY A 270 -32.78 63.74 43.17
CA GLY A 270 -32.94 62.93 41.95
C GLY A 270 -32.06 61.68 41.88
N SER A 271 -31.24 61.41 42.90
CA SER A 271 -30.50 60.16 43.08
C SER A 271 -30.66 59.69 44.52
N VAL A 272 -30.75 58.38 44.70
CA VAL A 272 -30.99 57.71 45.98
C VAL A 272 -29.70 57.71 46.81
N ASP A 273 -29.77 58.32 47.99
CA ASP A 273 -29.18 57.83 49.24
C ASP A 273 -30.28 58.01 50.31
#